data_AF-A0A923TWF2-F1
#
_entry.id   AF-A0A923TWF2-F1
#
_cell.length_a   1.000
_cell.length_b   1.000
_cell.length_c   1.000
_cell.angle_alpha   90.00
_cell.angle_beta   90.00
_cell.angle_gamma   90.00
#
_symmetry.space_group_name_H-M   'P 1'
#
loop_
_entity.id
_entity.type
_entity.pdbx_description
1 polymer ?
#
loop_
_entity_poly.entity_id
_entity_poly.type
_entity_poly.pdbx_seq_one_letter_code
_entity_poly.pdbx_strand_id
1 'polypeptide(L)'
;MTTAYIYPGLNGLLRRADRMRFLPLPEVQSRLREAEQVLRDECDLKVDLDDLLAKSAEEIYAIKNISLAAVAICAIQSGVSDRLRKVAPTPAWVMGCSLGDLARAVFAGAYEFRQAVRNHVNFTKDIDGIDKVGKNIGVAAPRDQPFTADDYAWFEEIAVDVSHLTPRFLNIGGRFRELELIEVRAKEKGWRTMTILDYPAHSRYILPFVEKVRINVLEVQTKAPTIPIFSSFSLKPLSDPEEISREFILSITQTL
;
A
#
# COMPACT_ATOMS: atom_id res chain seq x y z
N MET A 1 18.16 -22.76 -0.85
CA MET A 1 17.59 -21.77 0.08
C MET A 1 16.27 -21.32 -0.51
N THR A 2 15.17 -21.45 0.23
CA THR A 2 13.85 -20.99 -0.21
C THR A 2 13.76 -19.47 0.02
N THR A 3 13.49 -18.70 -1.02
CA THR A 3 13.39 -17.23 -0.94
C THR A 3 11.94 -16.78 -1.14
N ALA A 4 11.58 -15.65 -0.51
CA ALA A 4 10.31 -14.98 -0.71
C ALA A 4 10.57 -13.49 -1.01
N TYR A 5 9.81 -12.91 -1.95
CA TYR A 5 9.88 -11.47 -2.23
C TYR A 5 8.73 -10.76 -1.52
N ILE A 6 9.06 -9.73 -0.75
CA ILE A 6 8.11 -8.95 0.04
C ILE A 6 8.02 -7.55 -0.54
N TYR A 7 6.79 -7.14 -0.85
CA TYR A 7 6.46 -5.86 -1.46
C TYR A 7 5.80 -4.96 -0.40
N PRO A 8 6.53 -4.01 0.21
CA PRO A 8 5.94 -3.09 1.17
C PRO A 8 4.96 -2.12 0.49
N GLY A 9 4.04 -1.55 1.26
CA GLY A 9 3.20 -0.44 0.81
C GLY A 9 3.99 0.87 0.64
N LEU A 10 3.29 2.00 0.76
CA LEU A 10 3.88 3.32 0.53
C LEU A 10 5.14 3.59 1.34
N ASN A 11 5.27 2.99 2.53
CA ASN A 11 6.43 3.14 3.41
C ASN A 11 7.79 2.95 2.69
N GLY A 12 7.83 2.19 1.60
CA GLY A 12 9.01 2.08 0.73
C GLY A 12 9.48 3.40 0.10
N LEU A 13 8.64 4.43 0.09
CA LEU A 13 8.94 5.79 -0.36
C LEU A 13 9.30 6.75 0.76
N LEU A 14 9.18 6.41 2.05
CA LEU A 14 9.44 7.37 3.16
C LEU A 14 10.87 7.90 3.12
N ARG A 15 11.85 6.98 3.09
CA ARG A 15 13.26 7.33 3.13
C ARG A 15 13.75 7.67 1.73
N ARG A 16 14.23 8.91 1.55
CA ARG A 16 14.81 9.37 0.28
C ARG A 16 15.94 8.44 -0.17
N ALA A 17 16.82 8.05 0.74
CA ALA A 17 17.92 7.14 0.44
C ALA A 17 17.45 5.80 -0.15
N ASP A 18 16.31 5.25 0.30
CA ASP A 18 15.81 3.96 -0.19
C ASP A 18 15.30 4.07 -1.62
N ARG A 19 14.44 5.04 -1.92
CA ARG A 19 13.91 5.21 -3.28
C ARG A 19 15.02 5.62 -4.26
N MET A 20 15.88 6.57 -3.88
CA MET A 20 16.98 7.04 -4.72
C MET A 20 18.02 5.94 -5.02
N ARG A 21 18.20 4.96 -4.13
CA ARG A 21 19.12 3.85 -4.33
C ARG A 21 18.79 3.01 -5.58
N PHE A 22 17.50 2.87 -5.90
CA PHE A 22 17.05 2.02 -7.00
C PHE A 22 16.74 2.76 -8.29
N LEU A 23 16.56 4.10 -8.25
CA LEU A 23 16.26 4.89 -9.45
C LEU A 23 17.29 4.76 -10.59
N PRO A 24 18.60 4.61 -10.33
CA PRO A 24 19.56 4.42 -11.42
C PRO A 24 19.46 3.08 -12.16
N LEU A 25 18.68 2.11 -11.65
CA LEU A 25 18.54 0.80 -12.31
C LEU A 25 17.80 0.96 -13.65
N PRO A 26 18.32 0.42 -14.77
CA PRO A 26 17.67 0.52 -16.08
C PRO A 26 16.25 -0.05 -16.09
N GLU A 27 16.00 -1.15 -15.37
CA GLU A 27 14.68 -1.76 -15.25
C GLU A 27 13.68 -0.88 -14.49
N VAL A 28 14.13 -0.16 -13.46
CA VAL A 28 13.30 0.82 -12.73
C VAL A 28 12.94 1.99 -13.63
N GLN A 29 13.93 2.55 -14.32
CA GLN A 29 13.73 3.63 -15.29
C GLN A 29 12.80 3.23 -16.44
N SER A 30 12.87 1.98 -16.89
CA SER A 30 11.94 1.45 -17.88
C SER A 30 10.50 1.42 -17.37
N ARG A 31 10.28 0.97 -16.13
CA ARG A 31 8.93 0.93 -15.53
C ARG A 31 8.38 2.31 -15.21
N LEU A 32 9.22 3.26 -14.81
CA LEU A 32 8.80 4.66 -14.62
C LEU A 32 8.32 5.26 -15.94
N ARG A 33 9.09 5.12 -17.03
CA ARG A 33 8.67 5.60 -18.36
C ARG A 33 7.40 4.91 -18.87
N GLU A 34 7.27 3.59 -18.66
CA GLU A 34 6.05 2.85 -19.01
C GLU A 34 4.84 3.38 -18.23
N ALA A 35 5.00 3.62 -16.92
CA ALA A 35 3.93 4.19 -16.09
C ALA A 35 3.54 5.60 -16.57
N GLU A 36 4.51 6.48 -16.82
CA GLU A 36 4.24 7.82 -17.36
C GLU A 36 3.57 7.79 -18.72
N GLN A 37 3.92 6.82 -19.58
CA GLN A 37 3.24 6.63 -20.85
C GLN A 37 1.78 6.24 -20.66
N VAL A 38 1.50 5.27 -19.79
CA VAL A 38 0.11 4.88 -19.46
C VAL A 38 -0.69 6.04 -18.87
N LEU A 39 -0.07 6.81 -17.98
CA LEU A 39 -0.69 7.99 -17.39
C LEU A 39 -1.06 9.03 -18.44
N ARG A 40 -0.18 9.30 -19.41
CA ARG A 40 -0.46 10.22 -20.52
C ARG A 40 -1.52 9.68 -21.48
N ASP A 41 -1.33 8.47 -21.98
CA ASP A 41 -2.08 7.93 -23.11
C ASP A 41 -3.51 7.50 -22.69
N GLU A 42 -3.72 7.16 -21.42
CA GLU A 42 -4.97 6.53 -20.96
C GLU A 42 -5.65 7.23 -19.78
N CYS A 43 -4.91 8.06 -19.05
CA CYS A 43 -5.45 8.78 -17.90
C CYS A 43 -5.50 10.30 -18.11
N ASP A 44 -4.97 10.80 -19.24
CA ASP A 44 -4.80 12.23 -19.55
C ASP A 44 -3.99 12.97 -18.46
N LEU A 45 -3.01 12.29 -17.87
CA LEU A 45 -2.14 12.81 -16.82
C LEU A 45 -0.69 12.91 -17.31
N LYS A 46 -0.23 14.14 -17.49
CA LYS A 46 1.18 14.42 -17.76
C LYS A 46 1.93 14.60 -16.46
N VAL A 47 2.76 13.62 -16.11
CA VAL A 47 3.58 13.63 -14.89
C VAL A 47 5.04 13.30 -15.21
N ASP A 48 5.91 13.77 -14.34
CA ASP A 48 7.31 13.37 -14.25
C ASP A 48 7.49 12.65 -12.90
N LEU A 49 7.67 11.33 -12.94
CA LEU A 49 7.77 10.53 -11.73
C LEU A 49 9.13 10.71 -11.05
N ASP A 50 10.19 11.05 -11.78
CA ASP A 50 11.50 11.36 -11.19
C ASP A 50 11.41 12.67 -10.38
N ASP A 51 10.72 13.70 -10.88
CA ASP A 51 10.43 14.93 -10.13
C ASP A 51 9.62 14.63 -8.86
N LEU A 52 8.55 13.82 -8.97
CA LEU A 52 7.76 13.41 -7.81
C LEU A 52 8.63 12.70 -6.75
N LEU A 53 9.45 11.74 -7.17
CA LEU A 53 10.31 10.96 -6.27
C LEU A 53 11.43 11.82 -5.65
N ALA A 54 11.80 12.93 -6.29
CA ALA A 54 12.73 13.90 -5.76
C ALA A 54 12.12 14.85 -4.70
N LYS A 55 10.80 14.85 -4.48
CA LYS A 55 10.15 15.67 -3.44
C LYS A 55 10.36 15.12 -2.02
N SER A 56 9.94 15.89 -1.02
CA SER A 56 9.90 15.43 0.37
C SER A 56 8.87 14.30 0.57
N ALA A 57 8.97 13.55 1.67
CA ALA A 57 7.99 12.51 1.97
C ALA A 57 6.57 13.11 2.16
N GLU A 58 6.48 14.26 2.83
CA GLU A 58 5.23 14.99 3.02
C GLU A 58 4.57 15.34 1.68
N GLU A 59 5.33 15.87 0.72
CA GLU A 59 4.80 16.21 -0.60
C GLU A 59 4.37 14.98 -1.40
N ILE A 60 5.11 13.87 -1.34
CA ILE A 60 4.74 12.62 -2.03
C ILE A 60 3.44 12.05 -1.44
N TYR A 61 3.24 12.17 -0.14
CA TYR A 61 2.13 11.56 0.59
C TYR A 61 0.91 12.47 0.72
N ALA A 62 1.05 13.74 0.33
CA ALA A 62 -0.07 14.64 0.21
C ALA A 62 -1.19 13.98 -0.61
N ILE A 63 -2.43 14.13 -0.16
CA ILE A 63 -3.58 13.41 -0.74
C ILE A 63 -3.66 13.51 -2.27
N LYS A 64 -3.36 14.69 -2.84
CA LYS A 64 -3.34 14.93 -4.29
C LYS A 64 -2.33 14.08 -5.07
N ASN A 65 -1.27 13.62 -4.41
CA ASN A 65 -0.18 12.86 -4.99
C ASN A 65 -0.24 11.37 -4.66
N ILE A 66 -1.17 10.93 -3.80
CA ILE A 66 -1.15 9.57 -3.26
C ILE A 66 -1.26 8.48 -4.35
N SER A 67 -2.08 8.76 -5.36
CA SER A 67 -2.24 7.90 -6.53
C SER A 67 -0.94 7.77 -7.32
N LEU A 68 -0.25 8.90 -7.53
CA LEU A 68 1.04 8.92 -8.21
C LEU A 68 2.13 8.27 -7.36
N ALA A 69 2.08 8.40 -6.04
CA ALA A 69 2.99 7.74 -5.12
C ALA A 69 2.84 6.21 -5.20
N ALA A 70 1.60 5.70 -5.25
CA ALA A 70 1.32 4.29 -5.44
C ALA A 70 1.81 3.76 -6.79
N VAL A 71 1.62 4.54 -7.87
CA VAL A 71 2.17 4.22 -9.19
C VAL A 71 3.70 4.20 -9.17
N ALA A 72 4.34 5.20 -8.56
CA ALA A 72 5.79 5.30 -8.49
C ALA A 72 6.42 4.15 -7.68
N ILE A 73 5.85 3.78 -6.53
CA ILE A 73 6.36 2.62 -5.77
C ILE A 73 6.12 1.31 -6.52
N CYS A 74 4.98 1.16 -7.21
CA CYS A 74 4.71 -0.01 -8.05
C CYS A 74 5.75 -0.14 -9.18
N ALA A 75 6.10 0.97 -9.84
CA ALA A 75 7.13 1.02 -10.87
C ALA A 75 8.52 0.65 -10.34
N ILE A 76 8.94 1.24 -9.20
CA ILE A 76 10.22 0.93 -8.55
C ILE A 76 10.28 -0.56 -8.19
N GLN A 77 9.26 -1.07 -7.50
CA GLN A 77 9.24 -2.47 -7.06
C GLN A 77 9.20 -3.45 -8.24
N SER A 78 8.45 -3.13 -9.29
CA SER A 78 8.41 -3.93 -10.52
C SER A 78 9.77 -3.94 -11.23
N GLY A 79 10.42 -2.78 -11.36
CA GLY A 79 11.74 -2.68 -11.99
C GLY A 79 12.84 -3.39 -11.18
N VAL A 80 12.84 -3.26 -9.85
CA VAL A 80 13.74 -4.04 -8.98
C VAL A 80 13.49 -5.53 -9.14
N SER A 81 12.23 -5.95 -9.23
CA SER A 81 11.89 -7.36 -9.43
C SER A 81 12.34 -7.86 -10.81
N ASP A 82 12.19 -7.06 -11.86
CA ASP A 82 12.67 -7.38 -13.21
C ASP A 82 14.20 -7.51 -13.25
N ARG A 83 14.92 -6.68 -12.49
CA ARG A 83 16.37 -6.83 -12.30
C ARG A 83 16.70 -8.16 -11.59
N LEU A 84 15.97 -8.49 -10.53
CA LEU A 84 16.16 -9.73 -9.78
C LEU A 84 15.88 -10.97 -10.63
N ARG A 85 14.85 -10.98 -11.51
CA ARG A 85 14.60 -12.10 -12.43
C ARG A 85 15.81 -12.47 -13.28
N LYS A 86 16.67 -11.50 -13.59
CA LYS A 86 17.87 -11.70 -14.43
C LYS A 86 19.06 -12.28 -13.67
N VAL A 87 19.11 -12.11 -12.35
CA VAL A 87 20.32 -12.38 -11.55
C VAL A 87 20.09 -13.31 -10.35
N ALA A 88 18.84 -13.63 -10.04
CA ALA A 88 18.47 -14.47 -8.91
C ALA A 88 17.47 -15.55 -9.35
N PRO A 89 17.47 -16.72 -8.67
CA PRO A 89 16.42 -17.73 -8.85
C PRO A 89 15.02 -17.17 -8.57
N THR A 90 14.00 -17.73 -9.22
CA THR A 90 12.59 -17.44 -8.93
C THR A 90 12.28 -17.71 -7.45
N PRO A 91 11.62 -16.78 -6.73
CA PRO A 91 11.26 -17.01 -5.35
C PRO A 91 10.17 -18.07 -5.24
N ALA A 92 10.11 -18.76 -4.10
CA ALA A 92 9.06 -19.73 -3.84
C ALA A 92 7.71 -19.04 -3.52
N TRP A 93 7.75 -17.82 -3.00
CA TRP A 93 6.58 -17.05 -2.60
C TRP A 93 6.76 -15.56 -2.86
N VAL A 94 5.64 -14.88 -3.07
CA VAL A 94 5.57 -13.42 -3.09
C VAL A 94 4.48 -12.94 -2.14
N MET A 95 4.73 -11.85 -1.44
CA MET A 95 3.78 -11.27 -0.48
C MET A 95 3.78 -9.75 -0.62
N GLY A 96 2.60 -9.16 -0.65
CA GLY A 96 2.41 -7.71 -0.68
C GLY A 96 1.71 -7.25 0.58
N CYS A 97 1.92 -6.00 0.96
CA CYS A 97 1.22 -5.36 2.07
C CYS A 97 0.58 -4.07 1.54
N SER A 98 -0.75 -3.97 1.60
CA SER A 98 -1.51 -2.84 1.06
C SER A 98 -1.13 -2.59 -0.40
N LEU A 99 -0.71 -1.38 -0.75
CA LEU A 99 -0.30 -0.99 -2.10
C LEU A 99 0.88 -1.79 -2.69
N GLY A 100 1.64 -2.53 -1.87
CA GLY A 100 2.63 -3.49 -2.36
C GLY A 100 2.01 -4.65 -3.16
N ASP A 101 0.70 -4.90 -2.99
CA ASP A 101 -0.03 -5.92 -3.76
C ASP A 101 -0.03 -5.63 -5.26
N LEU A 102 0.08 -4.37 -5.68
CA LEU A 102 0.16 -3.99 -7.10
C LEU A 102 1.41 -4.61 -7.76
N ALA A 103 2.59 -4.30 -7.24
CA ALA A 103 3.84 -4.82 -7.78
C ALA A 103 3.99 -6.33 -7.57
N ARG A 104 3.49 -6.86 -6.45
CA ARG A 104 3.41 -8.31 -6.20
C ARG A 104 2.59 -9.01 -7.28
N ALA A 105 1.39 -8.51 -7.59
CA ALA A 105 0.50 -9.09 -8.60
C ALA A 105 1.11 -9.00 -10.00
N VAL A 106 1.75 -7.87 -10.34
CA VAL A 106 2.51 -7.72 -11.59
C VAL A 106 3.65 -8.74 -11.67
N PHE A 107 4.41 -8.89 -10.58
CA PHE A 107 5.55 -9.80 -10.58
C PHE A 107 5.13 -11.27 -10.71
N ALA A 108 4.07 -11.67 -9.99
CA ALA A 108 3.47 -13.00 -10.08
C ALA A 108 2.81 -13.29 -11.44
N GLY A 109 2.63 -12.28 -12.30
CA GLY A 109 1.92 -12.40 -13.58
C GLY A 109 0.41 -12.45 -13.44
N ALA A 110 -0.13 -12.15 -12.25
CA ALA A 110 -1.56 -12.04 -12.03
C ALA A 110 -2.13 -10.79 -12.70
N TYR A 111 -1.39 -9.67 -12.69
CA TYR A 111 -1.77 -8.41 -13.34
C TYR A 111 -0.80 -8.03 -14.45
N GLU A 112 -1.30 -7.33 -15.46
CA GLU A 112 -0.45 -6.56 -16.37
C GLU A 112 -0.07 -5.23 -15.71
N PHE A 113 1.20 -4.81 -15.86
CA PHE A 113 1.69 -3.56 -15.25
C PHE A 113 0.86 -2.35 -15.69
N ARG A 114 0.55 -2.25 -16.98
CA ARG A 114 -0.34 -1.24 -17.55
C ARG A 114 -1.69 -1.15 -16.82
N GLN A 115 -2.33 -2.29 -16.55
CA GLN A 115 -3.62 -2.34 -15.85
C GLN A 115 -3.46 -1.89 -14.38
N ALA A 116 -2.38 -2.31 -13.71
CA ALA A 116 -2.09 -1.89 -12.35
C ALA A 116 -1.94 -0.37 -12.23
N VAL A 117 -1.30 0.29 -13.20
CA VAL A 117 -1.17 1.76 -13.25
C VAL A 117 -2.51 2.44 -13.54
N ARG A 118 -3.15 2.10 -14.67
CA ARG A 118 -4.41 2.73 -15.11
C ARG A 118 -5.51 2.62 -14.04
N ASN A 119 -5.70 1.42 -13.50
CA ASN A 119 -6.84 1.15 -12.63
C ASN A 119 -6.64 1.75 -11.25
N HIS A 120 -5.40 1.79 -10.75
CA HIS A 120 -5.12 2.48 -9.49
C HIS A 120 -5.42 3.98 -9.59
N VAL A 121 -5.06 4.62 -10.69
CA VAL A 121 -5.34 6.05 -10.92
C VAL A 121 -6.84 6.31 -11.00
N ASN A 122 -7.57 5.50 -11.77
CA ASN A 122 -9.02 5.63 -11.87
C ASN A 122 -9.74 5.34 -10.56
N PHE A 123 -9.24 4.39 -9.76
CA PHE A 123 -9.74 4.11 -8.42
C PHE A 123 -9.66 5.35 -7.50
N THR A 124 -8.61 6.15 -7.62
CA THR A 124 -8.41 7.34 -6.78
C THR A 124 -9.09 8.63 -7.27
N LYS A 125 -9.76 8.63 -8.43
CA LYS A 125 -10.40 9.84 -8.99
C LYS A 125 -11.65 10.27 -8.24
N ASP A 126 -12.43 9.32 -7.72
CA ASP A 126 -13.76 9.60 -7.15
C ASP A 126 -13.82 9.45 -5.62
N ILE A 127 -12.67 9.55 -4.93
CA ILE A 127 -12.56 9.42 -3.47
C ILE A 127 -12.56 10.78 -2.74
N ASP A 128 -13.08 11.83 -3.38
CA ASP A 128 -13.10 13.19 -2.83
C ASP A 128 -13.78 13.31 -1.47
N GLY A 129 -13.19 14.10 -0.57
CA GLY A 129 -13.71 14.38 0.76
C GLY A 129 -13.40 13.31 1.81
N ILE A 130 -12.68 12.24 1.45
CA ILE A 130 -12.23 11.21 2.38
C ILE A 130 -11.29 11.78 3.46
N ASP A 131 -10.53 12.82 3.12
CA ASP A 131 -9.66 13.58 4.04
C ASP A 131 -10.42 14.25 5.18
N LYS A 132 -11.70 14.54 4.97
CA LYS A 132 -12.56 15.17 5.98
C LYS A 132 -13.14 14.16 6.97
N VAL A 133 -12.97 12.85 6.71
CA VAL A 133 -13.53 11.79 7.56
C VAL A 133 -12.60 11.48 8.73
N GLY A 134 -11.30 11.43 8.49
CA GLY A 134 -10.33 10.97 9.48
C GLY A 134 -8.93 10.85 8.92
N LYS A 135 -8.07 10.09 9.60
CA LYS A 135 -6.66 9.88 9.22
C LYS A 135 -6.25 8.43 9.41
N ASN A 136 -5.08 8.09 8.87
CA ASN A 136 -4.39 6.85 9.15
C ASN A 136 -3.09 7.16 9.91
N ILE A 137 -2.94 6.60 11.10
CA ILE A 137 -1.77 6.83 11.96
C ILE A 137 -1.05 5.53 12.27
N GLY A 138 0.27 5.61 12.38
CA GLY A 138 1.10 4.54 12.93
C GLY A 138 1.25 4.73 14.42
N VAL A 139 1.09 3.67 15.20
CA VAL A 139 1.36 3.64 16.64
C VAL A 139 2.48 2.63 16.92
N ALA A 140 3.61 3.13 17.39
CA ALA A 140 4.80 2.33 17.66
C ALA A 140 5.05 2.20 19.16
N ALA A 141 5.08 0.96 19.64
CA ALA A 141 5.42 0.66 21.03
C ALA A 141 6.96 0.60 21.26
N PRO A 142 7.45 0.88 22.48
CA PRO A 142 8.87 0.80 22.83
C PRO A 142 9.51 -0.55 22.48
N ARG A 143 10.84 -0.59 22.36
CA ARG A 143 11.59 -1.74 21.82
C ARG A 143 11.23 -3.08 22.47
N ASP A 144 11.01 -3.06 23.78
CA ASP A 144 10.86 -4.25 24.62
C ASP A 144 9.47 -4.34 25.26
N GLN A 145 8.49 -3.61 24.73
CA GLN A 145 7.13 -3.54 25.26
C GLN A 145 6.12 -3.67 24.10
N PRO A 146 5.75 -4.89 23.68
CA PRO A 146 4.69 -5.08 22.71
C PRO A 146 3.33 -4.65 23.27
N PHE A 147 2.37 -4.40 22.38
CA PHE A 147 1.00 -4.14 22.77
C PHE A 147 0.42 -5.35 23.53
N THR A 148 -0.27 -5.07 24.63
CA THR A 148 -0.85 -6.09 25.50
C THR A 148 -2.30 -6.39 25.13
N ALA A 149 -2.86 -7.48 25.68
CA ALA A 149 -4.28 -7.80 25.52
C ALA A 149 -5.19 -6.64 26.00
N ASP A 150 -4.83 -5.97 27.09
CA ASP A 150 -5.56 -4.81 27.61
C ASP A 150 -5.50 -3.61 26.67
N ASP A 151 -4.40 -3.45 25.92
CA ASP A 151 -4.29 -2.40 24.91
C ASP A 151 -5.20 -2.69 23.71
N TYR A 152 -5.27 -3.95 23.27
CA TYR A 152 -6.18 -4.37 22.20
C TYR A 152 -7.66 -4.24 22.60
N ALA A 153 -8.02 -4.70 23.81
CA ALA A 153 -9.37 -4.54 24.32
C ALA A 153 -9.80 -3.07 24.41
N TRP A 154 -8.87 -2.17 24.76
CA TRP A 154 -9.16 -0.74 24.78
C TRP A 154 -9.35 -0.15 23.37
N PHE A 155 -8.57 -0.57 22.38
CA PHE A 155 -8.79 -0.14 20.99
C PHE A 155 -10.17 -0.58 20.47
N GLU A 156 -10.61 -1.79 20.84
CA GLU A 156 -11.97 -2.27 20.55
C GLU A 156 -13.04 -1.43 21.26
N GLU A 157 -12.83 -1.08 22.53
CA GLU A 157 -13.74 -0.24 23.33
C GLU A 157 -13.99 1.13 22.69
N ILE A 158 -12.94 1.78 22.20
CA ILE A 158 -13.05 3.06 21.49
C ILE A 158 -13.42 2.92 20.00
N ALA A 159 -13.70 1.70 19.55
CA ALA A 159 -14.18 1.35 18.21
C ALA A 159 -13.31 1.84 17.05
N VAL A 160 -11.99 1.71 17.16
CA VAL A 160 -11.05 2.01 16.06
C VAL A 160 -10.68 0.77 15.26
N ASP A 161 -10.35 0.96 13.97
CA ASP A 161 -9.92 -0.13 13.10
C ASP A 161 -8.39 -0.23 13.12
N VAL A 162 -7.89 -1.34 13.67
CA VAL A 162 -6.46 -1.58 13.93
C VAL A 162 -5.91 -2.66 13.00
N SER A 163 -4.89 -2.31 12.21
CA SER A 163 -4.06 -3.28 11.48
C SER A 163 -2.82 -3.64 12.29
N HIS A 164 -2.57 -4.94 12.46
CA HIS A 164 -1.55 -5.52 13.32
C HIS A 164 -0.29 -5.89 12.52
N LEU A 165 0.43 -4.88 12.03
CA LEU A 165 1.59 -5.11 11.16
C LEU A 165 2.75 -5.82 11.87
N THR A 166 2.99 -5.49 13.14
CA THR A 166 3.93 -6.22 14.01
C THR A 166 3.44 -6.16 15.47
N PRO A 167 3.99 -6.96 16.40
CA PRO A 167 3.67 -6.85 17.83
C PRO A 167 3.94 -5.48 18.45
N ARG A 168 4.69 -4.60 17.78
CA ARG A 168 5.07 -3.26 18.27
C ARG A 168 4.72 -2.13 17.31
N PHE A 169 4.00 -2.41 16.22
CA PHE A 169 3.61 -1.39 15.26
C PHE A 169 2.23 -1.70 14.74
N LEU A 170 1.30 -0.81 15.08
CA LEU A 170 -0.08 -0.84 14.61
C LEU A 170 -0.27 0.26 13.58
N ASN A 171 -1.13 0.00 12.61
CA ASN A 171 -1.63 1.02 11.70
C ASN A 171 -3.13 1.20 11.94
N ILE A 172 -3.55 2.41 12.26
CA ILE A 172 -4.92 2.67 12.73
C ILE A 172 -5.57 3.68 11.81
N GLY A 173 -6.63 3.27 11.12
CA GLY A 173 -7.51 4.16 10.39
C GLY A 173 -8.71 4.53 11.26
N GLY A 174 -8.93 5.81 11.47
CA GLY A 174 -9.99 6.27 12.38
C GLY A 174 -10.42 7.71 12.11
N ARG A 175 -11.55 8.10 12.68
CA ARG A 175 -11.98 9.51 12.69
C ARG A 175 -11.13 10.30 13.67
N PHE A 176 -11.06 11.62 13.47
CA PHE A 176 -10.21 12.52 14.26
C PHE A 176 -10.39 12.36 15.77
N ARG A 177 -11.64 12.27 16.24
CA ARG A 177 -11.97 12.18 17.66
C ARG A 177 -11.36 10.94 18.32
N GLU A 178 -11.50 9.77 17.72
CA GLU A 178 -10.96 8.53 18.28
C GLU A 178 -9.43 8.50 18.19
N LEU A 179 -8.84 9.09 17.14
CA LEU A 179 -7.40 9.23 17.03
C LEU A 179 -6.79 10.16 18.09
N GLU A 180 -7.49 11.22 18.49
CA GLU A 180 -7.07 12.08 19.62
C GLU A 180 -6.97 11.29 20.93
N LEU A 181 -7.92 10.37 21.19
CA LEU A 181 -7.86 9.49 22.37
C LEU A 181 -6.63 8.59 22.33
N ILE A 182 -6.26 8.09 21.16
CA ILE A 182 -5.05 7.27 20.97
C ILE A 182 -3.79 8.10 21.24
N GLU A 183 -3.73 9.34 20.78
CA GLU A 183 -2.58 10.22 21.04
C GLU A 183 -2.41 10.54 22.53
N VAL A 184 -3.51 10.70 23.26
CA VAL A 184 -3.48 10.87 24.72
C VAL A 184 -2.94 9.60 25.39
N ARG A 185 -3.52 8.43 25.09
CA ARG A 185 -3.07 7.16 25.66
C ARG A 185 -1.63 6.83 25.27
N ALA A 186 -1.21 7.17 24.06
CA ALA A 186 0.14 6.97 23.59
C ALA A 186 1.16 7.72 24.45
N LYS A 187 0.84 8.96 24.88
CA LYS A 187 1.69 9.73 25.81
C LYS A 187 1.81 9.03 27.17
N GLU A 188 0.70 8.50 27.69
CA GLU A 188 0.68 7.78 28.97
C GLU A 188 1.48 6.47 28.92
N LYS A 189 1.40 5.76 27.80
CA LYS A 189 2.06 4.46 27.58
C LYS A 189 3.47 4.57 27.01
N GLY A 190 3.94 5.78 26.70
CA GLY A 190 5.23 6.00 26.02
C GLY A 190 5.28 5.47 24.58
N TRP A 191 4.13 5.32 23.92
CA TRP A 191 4.05 4.98 22.51
C TRP A 191 4.33 6.22 21.65
N ARG A 192 4.86 5.98 20.45
CA ARG A 192 5.07 7.04 19.46
C ARG A 192 3.98 6.96 18.40
N THR A 193 3.27 8.05 18.18
CA THR A 193 2.31 8.20 17.07
C THR A 193 2.94 8.94 15.90
N MET A 194 2.44 8.67 14.70
CA MET A 194 2.83 9.39 13.48
C MET A 194 1.72 9.34 12.44
N THR A 195 1.43 10.46 11.80
CA THR A 195 0.54 10.47 10.63
C THR A 195 1.18 9.70 9.48
N ILE A 196 0.44 8.76 8.91
CA ILE A 196 0.85 7.99 7.73
C ILE A 196 0.12 8.53 6.50
N LEU A 197 -1.21 8.72 6.59
CA LEU A 197 -2.04 9.28 5.52
C LEU A 197 -3.06 10.26 6.07
N ASP A 198 -3.41 11.25 5.26
CA ASP A 198 -4.45 12.25 5.57
C ASP A 198 -5.88 11.74 5.34
N TYR A 199 -6.07 10.41 5.31
CA TYR A 199 -7.38 9.77 5.21
C TYR A 199 -7.36 8.39 5.90
N PRO A 200 -8.50 7.87 6.37
CA PRO A 200 -8.55 6.66 7.19
C PRO A 200 -8.48 5.37 6.36
N ALA A 201 -7.34 5.11 5.73
CA ALA A 201 -7.06 3.84 5.04
C ALA A 201 -7.14 2.64 6.00
N HIS A 202 -7.42 1.45 5.46
CA HIS A 202 -7.53 0.19 6.23
C HIS A 202 -8.55 0.25 7.37
N SER A 203 -9.68 0.91 7.12
CA SER A 203 -10.76 1.10 8.10
C SER A 203 -12.11 1.03 7.43
N ARG A 204 -13.16 0.83 8.22
CA ARG A 204 -14.55 0.88 7.76
C ARG A 204 -14.92 2.21 7.08
N TYR A 205 -14.18 3.28 7.34
CA TYR A 205 -14.47 4.62 6.84
C TYR A 205 -14.10 4.83 5.37
N ILE A 206 -13.23 3.98 4.80
CA ILE A 206 -12.90 4.05 3.37
C ILE A 206 -13.91 3.29 2.49
N LEU A 207 -14.67 2.35 3.07
CA LEU A 207 -15.63 1.50 2.34
C LEU A 207 -16.59 2.30 1.44
N PRO A 208 -17.26 3.38 1.90
CA PRO A 208 -18.19 4.13 1.05
C PRO A 208 -17.53 4.84 -0.14
N PHE A 209 -16.23 5.09 -0.07
CA PHE A 209 -15.46 5.71 -1.15
C PHE A 209 -14.99 4.65 -2.15
N VAL A 210 -14.48 3.52 -1.65
CA VAL A 210 -14.08 2.38 -2.48
C VAL A 210 -15.26 1.79 -3.24
N GLU A 211 -16.44 1.71 -2.64
CA GLU A 211 -17.61 1.09 -3.29
C GLU A 211 -18.04 1.84 -4.55
N LYS A 212 -17.87 3.18 -4.59
CA LYS A 212 -18.15 4.01 -5.78
C LYS A 212 -17.29 3.64 -6.98
N VAL A 213 -16.06 3.20 -6.72
CA VAL A 213 -15.03 2.89 -7.72
C VAL A 213 -14.74 1.40 -7.82
N ARG A 214 -15.54 0.55 -7.13
CA ARG A 214 -15.34 -0.90 -7.09
C ARG A 214 -15.33 -1.51 -8.48
N ILE A 215 -16.17 -0.99 -9.38
CA ILE A 215 -16.25 -1.48 -10.76
C ILE A 215 -14.91 -1.32 -11.50
N ASN A 216 -14.18 -0.22 -11.28
CA ASN A 216 -12.87 0.03 -11.88
C ASN A 216 -11.82 -1.01 -11.43
N VAL A 217 -11.97 -1.52 -10.20
CA VAL A 217 -11.10 -2.57 -9.66
C VAL A 217 -11.48 -3.93 -10.24
N LEU A 218 -12.78 -4.22 -10.39
CA LEU A 218 -13.27 -5.47 -10.99
C LEU A 218 -12.97 -5.58 -12.49
N GLU A 219 -12.74 -4.47 -13.18
CA GLU A 219 -12.27 -4.45 -14.57
C GLU A 219 -10.81 -4.89 -14.74
N VAL A 220 -10.02 -5.03 -13.66
CA VAL A 220 -8.67 -5.60 -13.75
C VAL A 220 -8.79 -7.07 -14.15
N GLN A 221 -8.30 -7.42 -15.35
CA GLN A 221 -8.17 -8.83 -15.71
C GLN A 221 -7.12 -9.50 -14.83
N THR A 222 -7.60 -10.31 -13.90
CA THR A 222 -6.73 -11.08 -13.02
C THR A 222 -6.48 -12.45 -13.64
N LYS A 223 -5.21 -12.84 -13.73
CA LYS A 223 -4.76 -14.13 -14.26
C LYS A 223 -4.27 -15.02 -13.11
N ALA A 224 -4.21 -16.32 -13.36
CA ALA A 224 -3.62 -17.26 -12.41
C ALA A 224 -2.13 -16.90 -12.23
N PRO A 225 -1.63 -16.76 -10.99
CA PRO A 225 -0.27 -16.36 -10.76
C PRO A 225 0.70 -17.49 -11.15
N THR A 226 1.80 -17.12 -11.80
CA THR A 226 2.90 -18.04 -12.16
C THR A 226 3.85 -18.30 -10.99
N ILE A 227 3.77 -17.48 -9.94
CA ILE A 227 4.54 -17.58 -8.70
C ILE A 227 3.55 -17.56 -7.54
N PRO A 228 3.64 -18.50 -6.56
CA PRO A 228 2.70 -18.56 -5.44
C PRO A 228 2.60 -17.23 -4.67
N ILE A 229 1.37 -16.74 -4.52
CA ILE A 229 1.06 -15.55 -3.75
C ILE A 229 0.69 -15.95 -2.33
N PHE A 230 1.24 -15.28 -1.33
CA PHE A 230 0.75 -15.34 0.05
C PHE A 230 0.06 -14.03 0.40
N SER A 231 -1.15 -14.10 0.93
CA SER A 231 -1.91 -12.92 1.34
C SER A 231 -1.46 -12.41 2.70
N SER A 232 -1.23 -11.09 2.80
CA SER A 232 -1.07 -10.42 4.09
C SER A 232 -2.38 -10.17 4.81
N PHE A 233 -3.52 -10.26 4.10
CA PHE A 233 -4.85 -10.03 4.67
C PHE A 233 -5.46 -11.33 5.22
N SER A 234 -5.61 -12.35 4.37
CA SER A 234 -6.24 -13.63 4.75
C SER A 234 -5.27 -14.66 5.33
N LEU A 235 -3.98 -14.33 5.39
CA LEU A 235 -2.89 -15.17 5.94
C LEU A 235 -2.83 -16.58 5.32
N LYS A 236 -3.12 -16.68 4.03
CA LYS A 236 -3.09 -17.93 3.28
C LYS A 236 -2.51 -17.77 1.86
N PRO A 237 -2.09 -18.86 1.22
CA PRO A 237 -1.80 -18.89 -0.20
C PRO A 237 -3.02 -18.50 -1.06
N LEU A 238 -2.79 -17.73 -2.12
CA LEU A 238 -3.78 -17.41 -3.14
C LEU A 238 -3.33 -17.95 -4.51
N SER A 239 -4.26 -18.61 -5.19
CA SER A 239 -4.05 -19.11 -6.56
C SER A 239 -5.22 -18.83 -7.50
N ASP A 240 -6.42 -18.64 -6.95
CA ASP A 240 -7.62 -18.31 -7.72
C ASP A 240 -7.62 -16.83 -8.13
N PRO A 241 -7.69 -16.52 -9.43
CA PRO A 241 -7.77 -15.13 -9.91
C PRO A 241 -8.93 -14.32 -9.32
N GLU A 242 -10.09 -14.93 -9.11
CA GLU A 242 -11.23 -14.22 -8.53
C GLU A 242 -10.96 -13.85 -7.07
N GLU A 243 -10.35 -14.76 -6.31
CA GLU A 243 -9.93 -14.51 -4.94
C GLU A 243 -8.86 -13.41 -4.86
N ILE A 244 -7.86 -13.42 -5.74
CA ILE A 244 -6.82 -12.38 -5.80
C ILE A 244 -7.44 -11.00 -6.06
N SER A 245 -8.40 -10.91 -6.98
CA SER A 245 -9.11 -9.67 -7.29
C SER A 245 -9.95 -9.17 -6.11
N ARG A 246 -10.72 -10.06 -5.46
CA ARG A 246 -11.50 -9.73 -4.27
C ARG A 246 -10.62 -9.27 -3.11
N GLU A 247 -9.51 -9.97 -2.88
CA GLU A 247 -8.60 -9.64 -1.77
C GLU A 247 -7.90 -8.31 -1.95
N PHE A 248 -7.68 -7.84 -3.18
CA PHE A 248 -7.15 -6.49 -3.39
C PHE A 248 -8.10 -5.40 -2.86
N ILE A 249 -9.41 -5.56 -3.04
CA ILE A 249 -10.41 -4.61 -2.48
C ILE A 249 -10.42 -4.72 -0.95
N LEU A 250 -10.41 -5.95 -0.43
CA LEU A 250 -10.42 -6.19 1.02
C LEU A 250 -9.15 -5.62 1.67
N SER A 251 -7.98 -5.80 1.06
CA SER A 251 -6.71 -5.28 1.59
C SER A 251 -6.67 -3.76 1.65
N ILE A 252 -7.47 -3.04 0.84
CA ILE A 252 -7.64 -1.58 0.93
C ILE A 252 -8.66 -1.18 2.02
N THR A 253 -9.74 -1.96 2.15
CA THR A 253 -10.93 -1.58 2.91
C THR A 253 -11.02 -2.15 4.32
N GLN A 254 -10.20 -3.15 4.62
CA GLN A 254 -10.15 -3.85 5.90
C GLN A 254 -8.80 -3.64 6.57
N THR A 255 -8.74 -4.00 7.85
CA THR A 255 -7.49 -4.04 8.60
C THR A 255 -6.60 -5.19 8.12
N LEU A 256 -5.28 -5.00 8.25
CA LEU A 256 -4.24 -5.97 7.88
C LEU A 256 -3.64 -6.67 9.11
#